data_AF-A0A9X2LZ00-F1
#
_entry.id   AF-A0A9X2LZ00-F1
#
_cell.length_a   1.000
_cell.length_b   1.000
_cell.length_c   1.000
_cell.angle_alpha   90.00
_cell.angle_beta   90.00
_cell.angle_gamma   90.00
#
_symmetry.space_group_name_H-M   'P 1'
#
loop_
_entity.id
_entity.type
_entity.pdbx_description
1 polymer ?
#
loop_
_entity_poly.entity_id
_entity_poly.type
_entity_poly.pdbx_seq_one_letter_code
_entity_poly.pdbx_strand_id
1 'polypeptide(L)'
;MSGDRTPRARALERALYDSGLPTCWAGSYAALRDSRALERAVRHTAASLALMPAAYRWGTVTALRLFPVAFRAVTRTSPHSASPERLRHGLGQLRARPGYADVLRATTALALYGALDGTAPRPAHPPLGAVR
;
A
#
# COMPACT_ATOMS: atom_id res chain seq x y z
N MET A 1 5.31 -19.36 6.41
CA MET A 1 4.68 -19.10 7.72
C MET A 1 3.55 -18.11 7.54
N SER A 2 2.31 -18.60 7.45
CA SER A 2 1.11 -17.76 7.53
C SER A 2 0.93 -17.35 8.99
N GLY A 3 1.61 -16.27 9.38
CA GLY A 3 1.40 -15.64 10.68
C GLY A 3 -0.03 -15.15 10.80
N ASP A 4 -0.57 -15.27 12.01
CA ASP A 4 -1.95 -14.99 12.36
C ASP A 4 -2.30 -13.52 12.09
N ARG A 5 -2.77 -13.23 10.87
CA ARG A 5 -3.11 -11.86 10.46
C ARG A 5 -4.34 -11.43 11.21
N THR A 6 -4.21 -10.33 11.97
CA THR A 6 -5.33 -9.75 12.71
C THR A 6 -6.53 -9.50 11.78
N PRO A 7 -7.77 -9.73 12.23
CA PRO A 7 -8.97 -9.45 11.43
C PRO A 7 -9.00 -8.01 10.89
N ARG A 8 -8.39 -7.07 11.63
CA ARG A 8 -8.26 -5.66 11.28
C ARG A 8 -7.33 -5.45 10.07
N ALA A 9 -6.16 -6.08 10.06
CA ALA A 9 -5.25 -5.99 8.92
C ALA A 9 -5.91 -6.54 7.65
N ARG A 10 -6.64 -7.66 7.73
CA ARG A 10 -7.37 -8.21 6.57
C ARG A 10 -8.46 -7.26 6.05
N ALA A 11 -9.16 -6.57 6.93
CA ALA A 11 -10.15 -5.58 6.51
C ALA A 11 -9.51 -4.38 5.80
N LEU A 12 -8.33 -3.95 6.26
CA LEU A 12 -7.56 -2.87 5.64
C LEU A 12 -6.94 -3.29 4.30
N GLU A 13 -6.48 -4.53 4.16
CA GLU A 13 -6.05 -5.08 2.87
C GLU A 13 -7.18 -4.99 1.84
N ARG A 14 -8.41 -5.41 2.22
CA ARG A 14 -9.58 -5.28 1.35
C ARG A 14 -9.86 -3.83 0.99
N ALA A 15 -9.87 -2.92 1.97
CA ALA A 15 -10.10 -1.49 1.71
C ALA A 15 -9.05 -0.88 0.76
N LEU A 16 -7.79 -1.32 0.82
CA LEU A 16 -6.73 -0.91 -0.12
C LEU A 16 -7.01 -1.44 -1.53
N TYR A 17 -7.38 -2.72 -1.67
CA TYR A 17 -7.72 -3.27 -2.99
C TYR A 17 -8.96 -2.60 -3.57
N ASP A 18 -10.02 -2.43 -2.79
CA ASP A 18 -11.26 -1.79 -3.23
C ASP A 18 -11.03 -0.34 -3.68
N SER A 19 -10.10 0.37 -3.04
CA SER A 19 -9.75 1.73 -3.44
C SER A 19 -9.01 1.80 -4.78
N GLY A 20 -8.43 0.70 -5.27
CA GLY A 20 -7.58 0.71 -6.48
C GLY A 20 -6.21 1.38 -6.28
N LEU A 21 -5.85 1.68 -5.03
CA LEU A 21 -4.57 2.29 -4.70
C LEU A 21 -3.37 1.38 -5.07
N PRO A 22 -3.41 0.05 -4.87
CA PRO A 22 -2.37 -0.86 -5.34
C PRO A 22 -2.15 -0.80 -6.86
N THR A 23 -3.21 -0.67 -7.65
CA THR A 23 -3.13 -0.48 -9.10
C THR A 23 -2.42 0.82 -9.45
N CYS A 24 -2.76 1.92 -8.76
CA CYS A 24 -2.07 3.19 -8.92
C CYS A 24 -0.58 3.10 -8.55
N TRP A 25 -0.24 2.36 -7.49
CA TRP A 25 1.15 2.13 -7.11
C TRP A 25 1.93 1.36 -8.17
N ALA A 26 1.41 0.22 -8.63
CA ALA A 26 2.05 -0.58 -9.68
C ALA A 26 2.23 0.20 -10.99
N GLY A 27 1.24 1.02 -11.36
CA GLY A 27 1.33 1.89 -12.55
C GLY A 27 2.37 3.02 -12.42
N SER A 28 2.69 3.43 -11.18
CA SER A 28 3.53 4.61 -10.89
C SER A 28 4.94 4.28 -10.42
N TYR A 29 5.17 3.11 -9.81
CA TYR A 29 6.44 2.74 -9.20
C TYR A 29 6.94 1.41 -9.76
N ALA A 30 8.13 1.43 -10.36
CA ALA A 30 8.73 0.23 -10.94
C ALA A 30 8.90 -0.91 -9.91
N ALA A 31 9.29 -0.56 -8.67
CA ALA A 31 9.46 -1.52 -7.57
C ALA A 31 8.16 -2.27 -7.18
N LEU A 32 7.00 -1.75 -7.58
CA LEU A 32 5.68 -2.29 -7.23
C LEU A 32 4.97 -2.93 -8.44
N ARG A 33 5.64 -3.05 -9.59
CA ARG A 33 5.09 -3.73 -10.78
C ARG A 33 5.07 -5.25 -10.63
N ASP A 34 6.00 -5.81 -9.87
CA ASP A 34 6.02 -7.24 -9.56
C ASP A 34 4.86 -7.58 -8.61
N SER A 35 4.04 -8.55 -8.97
CA SER A 35 2.85 -8.93 -8.20
C SER A 35 3.18 -9.38 -6.77
N ARG A 36 4.31 -10.09 -6.56
CA ARG A 36 4.71 -10.53 -5.22
C ARG A 36 5.21 -9.38 -4.36
N ALA A 37 5.91 -8.41 -4.95
CA ALA A 37 6.31 -7.17 -4.29
C ALA A 37 5.09 -6.33 -3.92
N LEU A 38 4.11 -6.20 -4.82
CA LEU A 38 2.87 -5.47 -4.58
C LEU A 38 2.04 -6.09 -3.45
N GLU A 39 1.88 -7.42 -3.43
CA GLU A 39 1.19 -8.08 -2.32
C GLU A 39 1.88 -7.87 -0.97
N ARG A 40 3.22 -7.91 -0.94
CA ARG A 40 3.99 -7.62 0.28
C ARG A 40 3.78 -6.18 0.73
N ALA A 41 3.83 -5.23 -0.20
CA ALA A 41 3.55 -3.83 0.03
C ALA A 41 2.15 -3.61 0.63
N VAL A 42 1.12 -4.26 0.08
CA VAL A 42 -0.26 -4.17 0.59
C VAL A 42 -0.36 -4.75 2.00
N ARG A 43 0.20 -5.94 2.23
CA ARG A 43 0.19 -6.59 3.56
C ARG A 43 0.90 -5.74 4.61
N HIS A 44 2.10 -5.24 4.29
CA HIS A 44 2.87 -4.37 5.18
C HIS A 44 2.08 -3.09 5.49
N THR A 45 1.56 -2.41 4.47
CA THR A 45 0.78 -1.18 4.64
C THR A 45 -0.45 -1.41 5.51
N ALA A 46 -1.21 -2.48 5.24
CA ALA A 46 -2.39 -2.82 6.03
C ALA A 46 -2.05 -3.16 7.49
N ALA A 47 -0.96 -3.89 7.74
CA ALA A 47 -0.48 -4.18 9.09
C ALA A 47 -0.08 -2.90 9.84
N SER A 48 0.68 -2.01 9.19
CA SER A 48 1.09 -0.73 9.76
C SER A 48 -0.11 0.18 10.08
N LEU A 49 -1.10 0.24 9.19
CA LEU A 49 -2.35 0.96 9.43
C LEU A 49 -3.18 0.35 10.57
N ALA A 50 -3.14 -0.98 10.76
CA ALA A 50 -3.87 -1.64 11.83
C ALA A 50 -3.33 -1.28 13.24
N LEU A 51 -2.06 -0.87 13.33
CA LEU A 51 -1.42 -0.43 14.57
C LEU A 51 -1.76 1.02 14.96
N MET A 52 -2.31 1.82 14.04
CA MET A 52 -2.65 3.22 14.32
C MET A 52 -3.78 3.35 15.36
N PRO A 53 -3.84 4.47 16.12
CA PRO A 53 -4.96 4.76 17.00
C PRO A 53 -6.29 4.83 16.23
N ALA A 54 -7.40 4.53 16.91
CA ALA A 54 -8.71 4.35 16.28
C ALA A 54 -9.16 5.55 15.44
N ALA A 55 -8.98 6.78 15.94
CA ALA A 55 -9.35 8.00 15.24
C ALA A 55 -8.65 8.12 13.87
N TYR A 56 -7.33 7.89 13.84
CA TYR A 56 -6.56 7.95 12.60
C TYR A 56 -6.95 6.85 11.62
N ARG A 57 -7.28 5.65 12.12
CA ARG A 57 -7.74 4.56 11.26
C ARG A 57 -9.04 4.90 10.54
N TRP A 58 -10.00 5.51 11.24
CA TRP A 58 -11.25 5.95 10.61
C TRP A 58 -10.99 6.97 9.51
N GLY A 59 -10.09 7.93 9.76
CA GLY A 59 -9.63 8.88 8.74
C GLY A 59 -9.06 8.18 7.50
N THR A 60 -8.13 7.24 7.70
CA THR A 60 -7.50 6.50 6.60
C THR A 60 -8.50 5.64 5.83
N VAL A 61 -9.38 4.90 6.52
CA VAL A 61 -10.42 4.07 5.85
C VAL A 61 -11.36 4.95 5.03
N THR A 62 -11.73 6.11 5.57
CA THR A 62 -12.57 7.08 4.85
C THR A 62 -11.84 7.60 3.60
N ALA A 63 -10.58 7.99 3.73
CA ALA A 63 -9.76 8.44 2.61
C ALA A 63 -9.62 7.37 1.52
N LEU A 64 -9.41 6.10 1.91
CA LEU A 64 -9.35 4.95 0.99
C LEU A 64 -10.68 4.73 0.27
N ARG A 65 -11.81 4.79 0.98
CA ARG A 65 -13.14 4.65 0.37
C ARG A 65 -13.48 5.79 -0.58
N LEU A 66 -13.02 7.01 -0.29
CA LEU A 66 -13.23 8.18 -1.14
C LEU A 66 -12.24 8.24 -2.32
N PHE A 67 -11.13 7.51 -2.26
CA PHE A 67 -10.07 7.59 -3.27
C PHE A 67 -10.56 7.28 -4.70
N PRO A 68 -11.37 6.23 -4.99
CA PRO A 68 -11.88 6.01 -6.34
C PRO A 68 -12.68 7.20 -6.90
N VAL A 69 -13.47 7.86 -6.04
CA VAL A 69 -14.27 9.02 -6.41
C VAL A 69 -13.37 10.23 -6.67
N ALA A 70 -12.39 10.47 -5.79
CA ALA A 70 -11.41 11.55 -5.98
C ALA A 70 -10.57 11.34 -7.25
N PHE A 71 -10.13 10.11 -7.51
CA PHE A 71 -9.39 9.74 -8.71
C PHE A 71 -10.23 9.94 -9.98
N ARG A 72 -11.50 9.53 -9.95
CA ARG A 72 -12.43 9.77 -11.06
C ARG A 72 -12.70 11.26 -11.28
N ALA A 73 -12.75 12.06 -10.22
CA ALA A 73 -12.94 13.50 -10.35
C ALA A 73 -11.79 14.18 -11.10
N VAL A 74 -10.55 13.70 -10.95
CA VAL A 74 -9.36 14.29 -11.62
C VAL A 74 -9.04 13.65 -12.97
N THR A 75 -9.36 12.37 -13.19
CA THR A 75 -8.99 11.64 -14.42
C THR A 75 -10.18 11.26 -15.32
N ARG A 76 -11.42 11.45 -14.85
CA ARG A 76 -12.67 10.96 -15.47
C ARG A 76 -12.73 9.43 -15.69
N THR A 77 -11.78 8.67 -15.13
CA THR A 77 -11.66 7.21 -15.29
C THR A 77 -11.59 6.55 -13.91
N SER A 78 -11.95 5.26 -13.82
CA SER A 78 -11.74 4.47 -12.59
C SER A 78 -10.26 4.10 -12.43
N PRO A 79 -9.70 4.06 -11.21
CA PRO A 79 -8.33 3.58 -10.98
C PRO A 79 -8.13 2.12 -11.40
N HIS A 80 -9.19 1.31 -11.46
CA HIS A 80 -9.12 -0.09 -11.86
C HIS A 80 -9.02 -0.31 -13.38
N SER A 81 -9.43 0.68 -14.18
CA SER A 81 -9.45 0.58 -15.65
C SER A 81 -8.58 1.63 -16.35
N ALA A 82 -7.88 2.47 -15.60
CA ALA A 82 -7.04 3.52 -16.15
C ALA A 82 -5.74 2.96 -16.73
N SER A 83 -5.26 3.57 -17.83
CA SER A 83 -3.93 3.26 -18.37
C SER A 83 -2.82 3.67 -17.39
N PRO A 84 -1.62 3.08 -17.48
CA PRO A 84 -0.49 3.45 -16.61
C PRO A 84 -0.18 4.95 -16.58
N GLU A 85 -0.32 5.64 -17.71
CA GLU A 85 -0.12 7.09 -17.84
C GLU A 85 -1.16 7.85 -17.03
N ARG A 86 -2.44 7.45 -17.14
CA ARG A 86 -3.53 8.07 -16.37
C ARG A 86 -3.41 7.77 -14.88
N LEU A 87 -2.94 6.58 -14.50
CA LEU A 87 -2.65 6.24 -13.11
C LEU A 87 -1.59 7.16 -12.52
N ARG A 88 -0.46 7.34 -13.23
CA ARG A 88 0.61 8.26 -12.83
C ARG A 88 0.12 9.70 -12.71
N HIS A 89 -0.61 10.17 -13.72
CA HIS A 89 -1.12 11.53 -13.77
C HIS A 89 -2.14 11.79 -12.65
N GLY A 90 -3.13 10.90 -12.48
CA GLY A 90 -4.15 11.02 -11.44
C GLY A 90 -3.56 10.96 -10.03
N LEU A 91 -2.61 10.06 -9.79
CA LEU A 91 -1.90 9.98 -8.52
C LEU A 91 -1.07 11.24 -8.24
N GLY A 92 -0.43 11.80 -9.27
CA GLY A 92 0.29 13.08 -9.18
C GLY A 92 -0.64 14.25 -8.83
N GLN A 93 -1.79 14.36 -9.50
CA GLN A 93 -2.78 15.41 -9.21
C GLN A 93 -3.36 15.30 -7.79
N LEU A 94 -3.68 14.09 -7.33
CA LEU A 94 -4.19 13.90 -5.97
C LEU A 94 -3.14 14.22 -4.90
N ARG A 95 -1.85 13.96 -5.18
CA ARG A 95 -0.76 14.35 -4.27
C ARG A 95 -0.55 15.86 -4.16
N ALA A 96 -0.96 16.62 -5.17
CA ALA A 96 -0.91 18.08 -5.13
C ALA A 96 -2.07 18.69 -4.33
N ARG A 97 -3.07 17.90 -3.89
CA ARG A 97 -4.24 18.40 -3.15
C ARG A 97 -4.06 18.27 -1.63
N PRO A 98 -4.37 19.32 -0.85
CA PRO A 98 -4.37 19.23 0.60
C PRO A 98 -5.32 18.13 1.07
N GLY A 99 -4.90 17.38 2.09
CA GLY A 99 -5.63 16.21 2.61
C GLY A 99 -5.22 14.87 2.00
N TYR A 100 -5.14 14.77 0.66
CA TYR A 100 -4.68 13.54 0.00
C TYR A 100 -3.16 13.43 -0.06
N ALA A 101 -2.44 14.56 -0.08
CA ALA A 101 -0.98 14.60 -0.12
C ALA A 101 -0.34 13.71 0.97
N ASP A 102 -0.72 13.90 2.23
CA ASP A 102 -0.11 13.20 3.36
C ASP A 102 -0.50 11.73 3.42
N VAL A 103 -1.78 11.42 3.17
CA VAL A 103 -2.27 10.04 3.12
C VAL A 103 -1.54 9.26 2.02
N LEU A 104 -1.43 9.83 0.81
CA LEU A 104 -0.75 9.19 -0.30
C LEU A 104 0.76 9.09 -0.07
N ARG A 105 1.38 10.10 0.54
CA ARG A 105 2.79 10.07 0.89
C ARG A 105 3.09 8.96 1.90
N ALA A 106 2.34 8.90 3.00
CA ALA A 106 2.52 7.90 4.04
C ALA A 106 2.27 6.47 3.51
N THR A 107 1.15 6.25 2.82
CA THR A 107 0.80 4.92 2.30
C THR A 107 1.74 4.47 1.19
N THR A 108 2.23 5.37 0.34
CA THR A 108 3.25 5.04 -0.67
C THR A 108 4.59 4.69 -0.01
N ALA A 109 5.02 5.43 1.01
CA ALA A 109 6.25 5.12 1.73
C ALA A 109 6.19 3.73 2.38
N LEU A 110 5.06 3.40 3.04
CA LEU A 110 4.81 2.07 3.59
C LEU A 110 4.76 0.98 2.53
N ALA A 111 4.17 1.26 1.37
CA ALA A 111 4.12 0.30 0.26
C ALA A 111 5.53 0.01 -0.29
N LEU A 112 6.32 1.05 -0.52
CA LEU A 112 7.70 0.90 -1.00
C LEU A 112 8.57 0.18 0.04
N TYR A 113 8.42 0.52 1.32
CA TYR A 113 9.14 -0.16 2.40
C TYR A 113 8.73 -1.64 2.50
N GLY A 114 7.42 -1.93 2.44
CA GLY A 114 6.92 -3.31 2.46
C GLY A 114 7.34 -4.15 1.26
N ALA A 115 7.56 -3.53 0.09
CA ALA A 115 8.13 -4.22 -1.06
C ALA A 115 9.61 -4.57 -0.85
N LEU A 116 10.36 -3.71 -0.15
CA LEU A 116 11.77 -3.93 0.19
C LEU A 116 11.93 -4.95 1.33
N ASP A 117 11.05 -4.98 2.33
CA ASP A 117 11.13 -5.89 3.49
C ASP A 117 11.27 -7.37 3.10
N GLY A 118 10.68 -7.77 1.97
CA GLY A 118 10.82 -9.14 1.49
C GLY A 118 12.09 -9.42 0.65
N THR A 119 13.02 -8.46 0.54
CA THR A 119 14.31 -8.60 -0.14
C THR A 119 15.49 -8.70 0.84
N ALA A 120 15.26 -8.45 2.14
CA ALA A 120 16.29 -8.66 3.15
C ALA A 120 16.68 -10.16 3.18
N PRO A 121 17.95 -10.50 2.92
CA PRO A 121 18.44 -11.85 3.19
C PRO A 121 18.15 -12.14 4.65
N ARG A 122 17.41 -13.22 4.93
CA ARG A 122 17.30 -13.74 6.29
C ARG A 122 18.73 -13.94 6.78
N PRO A 123 19.19 -13.28 7.86
CA PRO A 123 20.49 -13.59 8.42
C PRO A 123 20.46 -15.09 8.70
N ALA A 124 21.31 -15.84 8.00
CA ALA A 124 21.54 -17.23 8.28
C ALA A 124 21.96 -17.26 9.75
N HIS A 125 21.08 -17.76 10.60
CA HIS A 125 21.44 -18.01 11.99
C HIS A 125 22.66 -18.93 11.91
N PRO A 126 23.86 -18.52 12.38
CA PRO A 126 24.96 -19.45 12.43
C PRO A 126 24.49 -20.62 13.30
N PRO A 127 24.69 -21.88 12.87
CA PRO A 127 24.35 -23.01 13.70
C PRO A 127 25.12 -22.87 15.02
N LEU A 128 24.36 -22.71 16.11
CA LEU A 128 24.87 -22.85 17.47
C LEU A 128 25.29 -24.31 17.64
N GLY A 129 26.54 -24.61 17.31
CA GLY A 129 27.05 -25.97 17.38
C GLY A 129 28.27 -26.23 16.52
N ALA A 130 29.33 -25.48 16.73
CA ALA A 130 30.68 -25.91 16.37
C ALA A 130 31.68 -25.41 17.42
N VAL A 131 31.46 -25.85 18.66
CA VAL A 131 32.52 -25.96 19.66
C VAL A 131 32.65 -27.43 19.98
N ARG A 132 33.62 -28.07 19.32
CA ARG A 132 34.44 -29.15 19.88
C ARG A 132 35.66 -29.34 19.01
#